data_AF-A0A967WBJ9-F1
#
_entry.id   AF-A0A967WBJ9-F1
#
_cell.length_a   1.000
_cell.length_b   1.000
_cell.length_c   1.000
_cell.angle_alpha   90.00
_cell.angle_beta   90.00
_cell.angle_gamma   90.00
#
_symmetry.space_group_name_H-M   'P 1'
#
loop_
_entity.id
_entity.type
_entity.pdbx_description
1 polymer ?
#
loop_
_entity_poly.entity_id
_entity_poly.type
_entity_poly.pdbx_seq_one_letter_code
_entity_poly.pdbx_strand_id
1 'polypeptide(L)'
;MEGERRLGGKVLTEHVQGFIVEGGPDSFLTRKPWALQLCEELGLADQLTGPQPRRKTFVLLGGRLRRLPEGVMGLIPTRLG
;
A
#
# COMPACT_ATOMS: atom_id res chain seq x y z
N MET A 1 0.54 -24.67 13.90
CA MET A 1 1.60 -24.98 12.93
C MET A 1 1.31 -24.20 11.66
N GLU A 2 2.34 -23.72 10.98
CA GLU A 2 2.24 -23.16 9.62
C GLU A 2 2.15 -24.32 8.61
N GLY A 3 1.32 -24.17 7.58
CA GLY A 3 1.08 -25.18 6.53
C GLY A 3 1.99 -25.02 5.31
N GLU A 4 2.53 -23.83 5.08
CA GLU A 4 3.52 -23.58 4.02
C GLU A 4 4.96 -23.78 4.51
N ARG A 5 5.90 -23.87 3.56
CA ARG A 5 7.35 -23.96 3.86
C ARG A 5 7.98 -22.62 4.29
N ARG A 6 7.18 -21.57 4.42
CA ARG A 6 7.62 -20.23 4.79
C ARG A 6 6.59 -19.58 5.71
N LEU A 7 7.05 -18.65 6.53
CA LEU A 7 6.17 -17.75 7.28
C LEU A 7 5.65 -16.61 6.39
N GLY A 8 4.69 -15.86 6.92
CA GLY A 8 4.21 -14.60 6.32
C GLY A 8 2.84 -14.70 5.63
N GLY A 9 2.35 -15.91 5.32
CA GLY A 9 1.06 -16.09 4.66
C GLY A 9 0.99 -15.28 3.36
N LYS A 10 0.02 -14.35 3.27
CA LYS A 10 -0.11 -13.48 2.08
C LYS A 10 0.98 -12.41 1.95
N VAL A 11 1.76 -12.14 2.99
CA VAL A 11 2.89 -11.20 2.92
C VAL A 11 4.07 -11.92 2.29
N LEU A 12 4.57 -11.38 1.17
CA LEU A 12 5.67 -11.94 0.40
C LEU A 12 6.34 -10.80 -0.38
N THR A 13 7.65 -10.66 -0.19
CA THR A 13 8.48 -9.72 -0.92
C THR A 13 9.57 -10.51 -1.66
N GLU A 14 9.72 -10.28 -2.96
CA GLU A 14 10.69 -10.97 -3.82
C GLU A 14 11.69 -10.00 -4.44
N HIS A 15 12.94 -10.43 -4.56
CA HIS A 15 13.99 -9.69 -5.26
C HIS A 15 14.20 -10.32 -6.64
N VAL A 16 13.73 -9.65 -7.70
CA VAL A 16 13.74 -10.19 -9.07
C VAL A 16 14.43 -9.20 -9.99
N GLN A 17 15.54 -9.60 -10.63
CA GLN A 17 16.25 -8.79 -11.64
C GLN A 17 16.57 -7.35 -11.19
N GLY A 18 16.93 -7.16 -9.91
CA GLY A 18 17.22 -5.85 -9.34
C GLY A 18 16.00 -5.06 -8.86
N PHE A 19 14.80 -5.62 -8.97
CA PHE A 19 13.55 -5.06 -8.43
C PHE A 19 13.18 -5.72 -7.11
N ILE A 20 12.44 -4.98 -6.29
CA ILE A 20 11.72 -5.49 -5.11
C ILE A 20 10.24 -5.51 -5.49
N VAL A 21 9.60 -6.68 -5.38
CA VAL A 21 8.22 -6.91 -5.82
C VAL A 21 7.41 -7.52 -4.68
N GLU A 22 6.26 -6.93 -4.38
CA GLU A 22 5.32 -7.47 -3.39
C GLU A 22 4.33 -8.43 -4.06
N GLY A 23 4.26 -9.67 -3.57
CA GLY A 23 3.36 -10.72 -4.06
C GLY A 23 1.96 -10.69 -3.42
N GLY A 24 1.75 -9.81 -2.44
CA GLY A 24 0.50 -9.66 -1.73
C GLY A 24 0.22 -8.20 -1.31
N PRO A 25 0.06 -7.89 -0.02
CA PRO A 25 -0.09 -6.51 0.41
C PRO A 25 1.24 -5.76 0.26
N ASP A 26 1.19 -4.57 -0.32
CA ASP A 26 2.37 -3.70 -0.53
C ASP A 26 2.48 -2.53 0.46
N SER A 27 1.40 -2.27 1.20
CA SER A 27 1.26 -1.10 2.06
C SER A 27 0.11 -1.26 3.06
N PHE A 28 0.11 -0.43 4.10
CA PHE A 28 -0.99 -0.32 5.06
C PHE A 28 -1.35 1.14 5.34
N LEU A 29 -2.55 1.36 5.88
CA LEU A 29 -3.02 2.70 6.24
C LEU A 29 -2.56 3.06 7.65
N THR A 30 -1.70 4.07 7.79
CA THR A 30 -1.17 4.53 9.09
C THR A 30 -2.25 5.03 10.05
N ARG A 31 -3.42 5.46 9.54
CA ARG A 31 -4.59 5.79 10.39
C ARG A 31 -5.13 4.60 11.20
N LYS A 32 -4.76 3.37 10.84
CA LYS A 32 -5.00 2.17 11.65
C LYS A 32 -3.75 1.92 12.49
N PRO A 33 -3.79 2.18 13.81
CA PRO A 33 -2.57 2.31 14.61
C PRO A 33 -1.82 0.99 14.79
N TRP A 34 -2.50 -0.15 14.78
CA TRP A 34 -1.92 -1.44 15.18
C TRP A 34 -0.70 -1.87 14.36
N ALA A 35 -0.70 -1.62 13.05
CA ALA A 35 0.46 -1.95 12.22
C ALA A 35 1.67 -1.04 12.54
N LEU A 36 1.42 0.25 12.79
CA LEU A 36 2.46 1.20 13.16
C LEU A 36 3.05 0.87 14.53
N GLN A 37 2.20 0.58 15.51
CA GLN A 37 2.60 0.17 16.87
C GLN A 37 3.47 -1.10 16.84
N LEU A 38 3.07 -2.10 16.06
CA LEU A 38 3.86 -3.31 15.91
C LEU A 38 5.24 -3.03 15.28
N CYS A 39 5.31 -2.13 14.29
CA CYS A 39 6.59 -1.71 13.73
C CYS A 39 7.47 -1.01 14.77
N GLU A 40 6.90 -0.19 15.65
CA GLU A 40 7.63 0.46 16.76
C GLU A 40 8.15 -0.58 17.76
N GLU A 41 7.30 -1.50 18.21
CA GLU A 41 7.67 -2.59 19.15
C GLU A 41 8.78 -3.49 18.59
N LEU A 42 8.80 -3.72 17.28
CA LEU A 42 9.81 -4.52 16.58
C LEU A 42 11.06 -3.72 16.17
N GLY A 43 11.13 -2.41 16.44
CA GLY A 43 12.26 -1.56 16.04
C GLY A 43 12.36 -1.32 14.53
N LEU A 44 11.25 -1.43 13.79
CA LEU A 44 11.15 -1.27 12.34
C LEU A 44 10.65 0.13 11.92
N ALA A 45 10.39 1.03 12.88
CA ALA A 45 9.83 2.35 12.60
C ALA A 45 10.64 3.16 11.57
N ASP A 46 11.97 3.11 11.66
CA ASP A 46 12.87 3.85 10.76
C ASP A 46 12.93 3.27 9.33
N GLN A 47 12.36 2.08 9.11
CA GLN A 47 12.28 1.44 7.79
C GLN A 47 10.98 1.78 7.06
N LEU A 48 10.04 2.47 7.71
CA LEU A 48 8.76 2.82 7.12
C LEU A 48 8.93 3.92 6.06
N THR A 49 8.46 3.64 4.84
CA THR A 49 8.47 4.60 3.75
C THR A 49 7.06 5.11 3.43
N GLY A 50 6.92 6.41 3.19
CA GLY A 50 5.68 7.00 2.69
C GLY A 50 5.50 6.78 1.17
N PRO A 51 4.25 6.85 0.67
CA PRO A 51 4.00 6.85 -0.76
C PRO A 51 4.64 8.07 -1.43
N GLN A 52 4.92 7.99 -2.74
CA GLN A 52 5.49 9.12 -3.47
C GLN A 52 4.58 10.37 -3.43
N PRO A 53 5.14 11.59 -3.25
CA PRO A 53 4.34 12.81 -3.04
C PRO A 53 3.42 13.19 -4.21
N ARG A 54 3.75 12.79 -5.44
CA ARG A 54 3.03 13.17 -6.66
C ARG A 54 2.24 12.01 -7.28
N ARG A 55 1.57 11.21 -6.45
CA ARG A 55 0.71 10.12 -6.96
C ARG A 55 -0.52 10.69 -7.67
N LYS A 56 -0.76 10.19 -8.89
CA LYS A 56 -2.00 10.39 -9.64
C LYS A 56 -2.75 9.06 -9.65
N THR A 57 -4.02 9.09 -9.26
CA THR A 57 -4.91 7.92 -9.37
C THR A 57 -5.76 8.06 -10.62
N PHE A 58 -5.96 6.94 -11.32
CA PHE A 58 -6.77 6.86 -12.52
C PHE A 58 -7.81 5.75 -12.38
N VAL A 59 -8.93 5.92 -13.07
CA VAL A 59 -9.95 4.89 -13.27
C VAL A 59 -10.05 4.60 -14.76
N LEU A 60 -10.09 3.32 -15.14
CA LEU A 60 -10.37 2.91 -16.51
C LEU A 60 -11.88 2.96 -16.74
N LEU A 61 -12.34 3.87 -17.59
CA LEU A 61 -13.77 4.03 -17.90
C LEU A 61 -13.96 4.25 -19.40
N GLY A 62 -14.72 3.33 -20.04
CA GLY A 62 -14.97 3.37 -21.48
C GLY A 62 -13.69 3.23 -22.32
N GLY A 63 -12.78 2.35 -21.90
CA GLY A 63 -11.51 2.10 -22.60
C GLY A 63 -10.49 3.24 -22.50
N ARG A 64 -10.73 4.26 -21.66
CA ARG A 64 -9.80 5.38 -21.45
C ARG A 64 -9.47 5.55 -19.97
N LEU A 65 -8.21 5.82 -19.65
CA LEU A 65 -7.79 6.20 -18.31
C LEU A 65 -8.25 7.63 -18.01
N ARG A 66 -9.02 7.80 -16.94
CA ARG A 66 -9.49 9.11 -16.45
C ARG A 66 -8.90 9.39 -15.09
N ARG A 67 -8.25 10.54 -14.93
CA ARG A 67 -7.67 10.97 -13.65
C ARG A 67 -8.78 11.21 -12.64
N LEU A 68 -8.64 10.66 -11.42
CA LEU A 68 -9.53 11.03 -10.33
C LEU A 68 -9.30 12.49 -9.93
N PRO A 69 -10.37 13.25 -9.62
CA PRO A 69 -10.23 14.58 -9.03
C PRO A 69 -9.39 14.57 -7.75
N GLU A 70 -8.72 15.68 -7.48
CA GLU A 70 -7.96 15.83 -6.24
C GLU A 70 -8.90 15.90 -5.03
N GLY A 71 -8.54 15.20 -3.95
CA GLY A 71 -9.41 15.10 -2.76
C GLY A 71 -10.47 14.00 -2.83
N VAL A 72 -10.42 13.08 -3.80
CA VAL A 72 -11.19 11.83 -3.69
C VAL A 72 -10.47 10.90 -2.72
N MET A 73 -11.03 10.72 -1.52
CA MET A 73 -10.56 9.73 -0.54
C MET A 73 -11.56 8.58 -0.46
N GLY A 74 -11.10 7.36 -0.72
CA GLY A 74 -11.94 6.17 -0.58
C GLY A 74 -13.16 6.14 -1.51
N LEU A 75 -13.05 6.74 -2.71
CA LEU A 75 -14.15 6.92 -3.68
C LEU A 75 -15.28 7.83 -3.21
N ILE A 76 -15.14 8.47 -2.05
CA ILE A 76 -16.05 9.50 -1.56
C ILE A 76 -15.49 10.85 -2.01
N PRO A 77 -16.23 11.64 -2.80
CA PRO A 77 -15.82 13.00 -3.11
C PRO A 77 -15.83 13.83 -1.82
N THR A 78 -14.66 14.32 -1.37
CA THR A 78 -14.60 15.20 -0.18
C THR A 78 -14.51 16.68 -0.53
N ARG A 79 -14.55 17.00 -1.84
CA ARG A 79 -14.75 18.35 -2.38
C ARG A 79 -15.73 18.25 -3.55
N LEU A 80 -16.93 18.75 -3.32
CA LEU A 80 -17.85 19.17 -4.36
C LEU A 80 -17.64 20.68 -4.49
N GLY A 81 -17.68 21.19 -5.72
CA GLY A 81 -17.56 22.63 -5.97
C GLY A 81 -18.59 23.44 -5.20
#